data_AF-A0A7T8K7B2-F1
#
_entry.id   AF-A0A7T8K7B2-F1
#
_cell.length_a   1.000
_cell.length_b   1.000
_cell.length_c   1.000
_cell.angle_alpha   90.00
_cell.angle_beta   90.00
_cell.angle_gamma   90.00
#
_symmetry.space_group_name_H-M   'P 1'
#
loop_
_entity.id
_entity.type
_entity.pdbx_description
1 polymer ?
#
loop_
_entity_poly.entity_id
_entity_poly.type
_entity_poly.pdbx_seq_one_letter_code
_entity_poly.pdbx_strand_id
1 'polypeptide(L)'
;TGSNHVREKDGVWAALAWLQILASQKQSVKGVLENHWAVYGRNFFTRYDFENCKSEEGAAMMDRLHKFIQDGSHNIGKSFTSLDKTFVISKMDDFSYTDPIDGSVSNNQVNADII
;
A
#
# COMPACT_ATOMS: atom_id res chain seq x y z
N THR A 1 -0.29 5.16 -13.47
CA THR A 1 -1.68 5.05 -13.97
C THR A 1 -1.60 4.82 -15.46
N GLY A 2 -2.19 3.77 -16.00
CA GLY A 2 -2.03 3.37 -17.41
C GLY A 2 -2.60 1.97 -17.61
N SER A 3 -2.61 1.47 -18.84
CA SER A 3 -2.90 0.07 -19.15
C SER A 3 -1.80 -0.49 -20.07
N ASN A 4 -1.96 -1.70 -20.59
CA ASN A 4 -1.01 -2.32 -21.51
C ASN A 4 -0.92 -1.67 -22.91
N HIS A 5 -1.65 -0.57 -23.16
CA HIS A 5 -1.62 0.17 -24.42
C HIS A 5 -0.28 0.88 -24.69
N VAL A 6 0.42 1.27 -23.62
CA VAL A 6 1.80 1.77 -23.65
C VAL A 6 2.58 1.17 -22.48
N ARG A 7 3.91 1.20 -22.52
CA ARG A 7 4.79 0.67 -21.45
C ARG A 7 5.19 1.72 -20.42
N GLU A 8 4.38 2.76 -20.28
CA GLU A 8 4.60 3.88 -19.36
C GLU A 8 3.31 4.26 -18.62
N LYS A 9 3.44 5.03 -17.54
CA LYS A 9 2.28 5.65 -16.90
C LYS A 9 1.76 6.80 -17.78
N ASP A 10 0.46 6.83 -18.02
CA ASP A 10 -0.25 7.86 -18.78
C ASP A 10 -1.37 8.50 -17.94
N GLY A 11 -1.18 9.78 -17.61
CA GLY A 11 -2.15 10.58 -16.86
C GLY A 11 -3.34 11.05 -17.70
N VAL A 12 -3.14 11.33 -18.99
CA VAL A 12 -4.21 11.77 -19.90
C VAL A 12 -5.16 10.62 -20.16
N TRP A 13 -4.62 9.44 -20.42
CA TRP A 13 -5.41 8.21 -20.53
C TRP A 13 -6.27 7.97 -19.28
N ALA A 14 -5.71 8.14 -18.09
CA ALA A 14 -6.44 7.96 -16.84
C ALA A 14 -7.59 8.97 -16.67
N ALA A 15 -7.36 10.23 -17.06
CA ALA A 15 -8.39 11.27 -17.04
C ALA A 15 -9.54 10.93 -18.01
N LEU A 16 -9.22 10.49 -19.24
CA LEU A 16 -10.22 10.07 -20.22
C LEU A 16 -11.00 8.83 -19.76
N ALA A 17 -10.33 7.85 -19.13
CA ALA A 17 -10.99 6.70 -18.53
C ALA A 17 -12.00 7.11 -17.44
N TRP A 18 -11.63 8.08 -16.59
CA TRP A 18 -12.56 8.65 -15.61
C TRP A 18 -13.73 9.38 -16.27
N LEU A 19 -13.49 10.18 -17.31
CA LEU A 19 -14.56 10.85 -18.05
C LEU A 19 -15.54 9.85 -18.67
N GLN A 20 -15.06 8.71 -19.17
CA GLN A 20 -15.90 7.63 -19.67
C GLN A 20 -16.78 7.03 -18.56
N ILE A 21 -16.22 6.77 -17.37
CA ILE A 21 -16.98 6.31 -16.20
C ILE A 21 -18.06 7.32 -15.84
N LEU A 22 -17.72 8.60 -15.74
CA LEU A 22 -18.65 9.67 -15.37
C LEU A 22 -19.76 9.83 -16.42
N ALA A 23 -19.44 9.78 -17.71
CA ALA A 23 -20.41 9.84 -18.80
C ALA A 23 -21.41 8.67 -18.76
N SER A 24 -20.93 7.46 -18.43
CA SER A 24 -21.77 6.27 -18.30
C SER A 24 -22.63 6.28 -17.04
N GLN A 25 -22.07 6.68 -15.90
CA GLN A 25 -22.75 6.64 -14.60
C GLN A 25 -23.67 7.84 -14.37
N LYS A 26 -23.42 8.98 -15.05
CA LYS A 26 -24.14 10.25 -14.86
C LYS A 26 -24.18 10.72 -13.40
N GLN A 27 -23.07 10.50 -12.70
CA GLN A 27 -22.90 10.85 -11.28
C GLN A 27 -21.70 11.79 -11.10
N SER A 28 -21.63 12.48 -9.97
CA SER A 28 -20.42 13.18 -9.56
C SER A 28 -19.31 12.19 -9.19
N VAL A 29 -18.05 12.63 -9.23
CA VAL A 29 -16.90 11.81 -8.77
C VAL A 29 -17.12 11.32 -7.33
N LYS A 30 -17.64 12.19 -6.46
CA LYS A 30 -17.98 11.82 -5.08
C LYS A 30 -18.99 10.68 -5.03
N GLY A 31 -20.07 10.77 -5.81
CA GLY A 31 -21.10 9.73 -5.86
C GLY A 31 -20.55 8.39 -6.34
N VAL A 32 -19.69 8.39 -7.35
CA VAL A 32 -19.02 7.17 -7.83
C VAL A 32 -18.14 6.54 -6.74
N LEU A 33 -17.37 7.36 -6.01
CA LEU A 33 -16.52 6.87 -4.91
C LEU A 33 -17.32 6.34 -3.72
N GLU A 34 -18.37 7.05 -3.30
CA GLU A 34 -19.23 6.61 -2.19
C GLU A 34 -19.94 5.30 -2.53
N ASN A 35 -20.42 5.13 -3.77
CA ASN A 35 -20.98 3.87 -4.26
C ASN A 35 -19.94 2.75 -4.27
N HIS A 36 -18.72 3.04 -4.71
CA HIS A 36 -17.62 2.06 -4.69
C HIS A 36 -17.29 1.62 -3.25
N TRP A 37 -17.19 2.56 -2.31
CA TRP A 37 -16.95 2.25 -0.90
C TRP A 37 -18.10 1.51 -0.23
N ALA A 38 -19.35 1.77 -0.64
CA ALA A 38 -20.50 1.04 -0.13
C ALA A 38 -20.47 -0.45 -0.52
N VAL A 39 -19.92 -0.77 -1.71
CA VAL A 39 -19.84 -2.15 -2.22
C VAL A 39 -18.59 -2.88 -1.72
N TYR A 40 -17.42 -2.23 -1.74
CA TYR A 40 -16.12 -2.89 -1.50
C TYR A 40 -15.48 -2.52 -0.16
N GLY A 41 -16.11 -1.65 0.63
CA GLY A 41 -15.49 -1.03 1.80
C GLY A 41 -14.53 0.11 1.43
N ARG A 42 -14.06 0.84 2.45
CA ARG A 42 -13.16 1.98 2.27
C ARG A 42 -11.77 1.66 2.82
N ASN A 43 -10.79 1.67 1.93
CA ASN A 43 -9.37 1.64 2.29
C ASN A 43 -8.91 3.07 2.61
N PHE A 44 -8.62 3.36 3.87
CA PHE A 44 -8.03 4.62 4.28
C PHE A 44 -6.53 4.59 3.98
N PHE A 45 -6.05 5.53 3.16
CA PHE A 45 -4.66 5.59 2.73
C PHE A 45 -4.09 6.99 2.88
N THR A 46 -2.86 7.08 3.41
CA THR A 46 -2.06 8.29 3.51
C THR A 46 -0.59 7.90 3.45
N ARG A 47 0.28 8.81 3.01
CA ARG A 47 1.73 8.58 2.92
C ARG A 47 2.46 9.68 3.68
N TYR A 48 3.38 9.28 4.55
CA TYR A 48 4.20 10.17 5.37
C TYR A 48 5.62 10.15 4.82
N ASP A 49 6.05 11.27 4.25
CA ASP A 49 7.39 11.42 3.68
C ASP A 49 8.28 12.16 4.70
N PHE A 50 9.23 11.44 5.31
CA PHE A 50 10.20 12.00 6.25
C PHE A 50 11.46 12.44 5.49
N GLU A 51 11.50 13.71 5.11
CA GLU A 51 12.58 14.28 4.28
C GLU A 51 13.71 14.88 5.12
N ASN A 52 14.90 14.96 4.53
CA ASN A 52 16.10 15.57 5.12
C ASN A 52 16.53 14.94 6.47
N CYS A 53 16.20 13.66 6.68
CA CYS A 53 16.70 12.89 7.82
C CYS A 53 18.16 12.47 7.62
N LYS A 54 18.88 12.22 8.72
CA LYS A 54 20.23 11.66 8.65
C LYS A 54 20.17 10.18 8.24
N SER A 55 20.97 9.80 7.26
CA SER A 55 21.00 8.43 6.73
C SER A 55 21.31 7.37 7.80
N GLU A 56 22.22 7.66 8.73
CA GLU A 56 22.58 6.75 9.82
C GLU A 56 21.41 6.47 10.76
N GLU A 57 20.60 7.49 11.08
CA GLU A 57 19.43 7.35 11.95
C GLU A 57 18.31 6.58 11.22
N GLY A 58 18.12 6.82 9.92
CA GLY A 58 17.19 6.07 9.08
C GLY A 58 17.57 4.59 8.96
N ALA A 59 18.84 4.29 8.72
CA ALA A 59 19.35 2.92 8.69
C ALA A 59 19.14 2.22 10.03
N ALA A 60 19.48 2.87 11.14
CA ALA A 60 19.29 2.32 12.47
C ALA A 60 17.81 2.07 12.82
N MET A 61 16.88 2.86 12.30
CA MET A 61 15.45 2.63 12.45
C MET A 61 15.00 1.38 11.67
N MET A 62 15.40 1.27 10.40
CA MET A 62 15.06 0.12 9.55
C MET A 62 15.66 -1.18 10.09
N ASP A 63 16.89 -1.16 10.62
CA ASP A 63 17.51 -2.32 11.25
C ASP A 63 16.74 -2.82 12.48
N ARG A 64 16.19 -1.90 13.28
CA ARG A 64 15.32 -2.28 14.41
C ARG A 64 14.03 -2.91 13.94
N LEU A 65 13.44 -2.37 12.87
CA LEU A 65 12.22 -2.91 12.27
C LEU A 65 12.48 -4.32 11.68
N HIS A 66 13.58 -4.51 10.96
CA HIS A 66 13.97 -5.84 10.46
C HIS A 66 14.13 -6.86 11.59
N LYS A 67 14.79 -6.50 12.70
CA LYS A 67 14.91 -7.40 13.86
C LYS A 67 13.54 -7.75 14.44
N PHE A 68 12.65 -6.77 14.55
CA PHE A 68 11.28 -7.01 15.01
C PHE A 68 10.50 -7.96 14.09
N ILE A 69 10.71 -7.86 12.77
CA ILE A 69 10.13 -8.76 11.77
C ILE A 69 10.73 -10.17 11.85
N GLN A 70 12.04 -10.29 12.06
CA GLN A 70 12.73 -11.60 12.20
C GLN A 70 12.25 -12.37 13.44
N ASP A 71 11.88 -11.67 14.51
CA ASP A 71 11.19 -12.24 15.68
C ASP A 71 9.71 -12.58 15.41
N GLY A 72 9.27 -12.50 14.14
CA GLY A 72 7.88 -12.53 13.68
C GLY A 72 7.05 -13.68 14.22
N SER A 73 7.61 -14.87 14.41
CA SER A 73 6.90 -16.01 15.02
C SER A 73 6.33 -15.71 16.42
N HIS A 74 6.97 -14.83 17.18
CA HIS A 74 6.50 -14.35 18.49
C HIS A 74 5.60 -13.11 18.39
N ASN A 75 5.69 -12.36 17.31
CA ASN A 75 4.98 -11.09 17.13
C ASN A 75 3.65 -11.22 16.37
N ILE A 76 3.44 -12.28 15.57
CA ILE A 76 2.13 -12.59 14.99
C ILE A 76 1.12 -12.83 16.13
N GLY A 77 -0.08 -12.25 16.00
CA GLY A 77 -1.13 -12.30 17.02
C GLY A 77 -0.99 -11.24 18.12
N LYS A 78 0.13 -10.49 18.16
CA LYS A 78 0.25 -9.33 19.05
C LYS A 78 -0.73 -8.23 18.62
N SER A 79 -1.40 -7.65 19.61
CA SER A 79 -2.40 -6.60 19.40
C SER A 79 -1.89 -5.22 19.78
N PHE A 80 -2.28 -4.20 19.02
CA PHE A 80 -2.07 -2.79 19.34
C PHE A 80 -3.41 -2.08 19.37
N THR A 81 -3.71 -1.39 20.47
CA THR A 81 -4.96 -0.64 20.63
C THR A 81 -4.68 0.85 20.61
N SER A 82 -5.45 1.60 19.83
CA SER A 82 -5.44 3.06 19.83
C SER A 82 -6.87 3.56 19.71
N LEU A 83 -7.25 4.51 20.58
CA LEU A 83 -8.64 4.96 20.75
C LEU A 83 -9.57 3.76 21.00
N ASP A 84 -10.55 3.55 20.13
CA ASP A 84 -11.56 2.50 20.16
C ASP A 84 -11.24 1.30 19.24
N LYS A 85 -10.06 1.30 18.59
CA LYS A 85 -9.68 0.26 17.63
C LYS A 85 -8.51 -0.58 18.14
N THR A 86 -8.63 -1.89 17.96
CA THR A 86 -7.55 -2.85 18.21
C THR A 86 -7.17 -3.52 16.90
N PHE A 87 -5.88 -3.54 16.63
CA PHE A 87 -5.28 -4.08 15.43
C PHE A 87 -4.42 -5.27 15.79
N VAL A 88 -4.57 -6.39 15.09
CA VAL A 88 -3.82 -7.63 15.38
C VAL A 88 -2.88 -7.93 14.23
N ILE A 89 -1.61 -8.20 14.55
CA ILE A 89 -0.65 -8.57 13.50
C ILE A 89 -1.05 -9.93 12.94
N SER A 90 -1.54 -9.94 11.70
CA SER A 90 -1.91 -11.17 10.99
C SER A 90 -0.72 -11.74 10.22
N LYS A 91 0.10 -10.86 9.63
CA LYS A 91 1.28 -11.19 8.85
C LYS A 91 2.30 -10.07 8.97
N MET A 92 3.58 -10.43 8.87
CA MET A 92 4.71 -9.51 8.93
C MET A 92 5.87 -10.10 8.15
N ASP A 93 6.42 -9.36 7.18
CA ASP A 93 7.54 -9.83 6.36
C ASP A 93 8.41 -8.66 5.86
N ASP A 94 9.56 -9.00 5.27
CA ASP A 94 10.31 -8.07 4.44
C ASP A 94 9.95 -8.37 2.99
N PHE A 95 9.28 -7.44 2.31
CA PHE A 95 8.72 -7.72 1.00
C PHE A 95 9.83 -8.07 0.00
N SER A 96 9.59 -9.16 -0.72
CA SER A 96 10.41 -9.59 -1.84
C SER A 96 9.51 -9.96 -3.01
N TYR A 97 9.99 -9.68 -4.22
CA TYR A 97 9.29 -9.97 -5.46
C TYR A 97 10.22 -10.71 -6.40
N THR A 98 9.76 -11.86 -6.89
CA THR A 98 10.43 -12.62 -7.96
C THR A 98 9.64 -12.42 -9.24
N ASP A 99 10.28 -11.83 -10.25
CA ASP A 99 9.64 -11.56 -11.53
C ASP A 99 9.36 -12.89 -12.27
N PRO A 100 8.11 -13.15 -12.68
CA PRO A 100 7.75 -14.41 -13.32
C PRO A 100 8.19 -14.51 -14.79
N ILE A 101 8.70 -13.43 -15.39
CA ILE A 101 9.12 -13.38 -16.79
C ILE A 101 10.62 -13.64 -16.91
N ASP A 102 11.44 -12.93 -16.13
CA ASP A 102 12.90 -13.04 -16.21
C ASP A 102 13.56 -13.71 -14.98
N GLY A 103 12.78 -13.99 -13.93
CA GLY A 103 13.28 -14.64 -12.71
C GLY A 103 14.11 -13.74 -11.81
N SER A 104 14.21 -12.44 -12.12
CA SER A 104 14.93 -11.48 -11.28
C SER A 104 14.25 -11.33 -9.92
N VAL A 105 15.05 -11.11 -8.87
CA VAL A 105 14.57 -10.98 -7.50
C VAL A 105 14.86 -9.58 -6.97
N SER A 106 13.82 -8.91 -6.47
CA SER A 106 13.90 -7.62 -5.79
C SER A 106 13.61 -7.82 -4.30
N ASN A 107 14.54 -7.42 -3.42
CA ASN A 107 14.47 -7.62 -1.96
C ASN A 107 14.48 -6.27 -1.19
N ASN A 108 14.31 -6.33 0.13
CA ASN A 108 14.43 -5.21 1.08
C ASN A 108 13.36 -4.11 0.91
N GLN A 109 12.10 -4.50 0.83
CA GLN A 109 10.95 -3.61 0.60
C GLN A 109 9.94 -3.64 1.76
N VAL A 110 10.40 -3.95 2.98
CA VAL A 110 9.67 -3.96 4.27
C VAL A 110 8.20 -3.58 4.21
N ASN A 111 7.32 -4.56 4.46
CA ASN A 111 5.88 -4.37 4.47
C ASN A 111 5.26 -4.97 5.75
N ALA A 112 4.16 -4.41 6.23
CA ALA A 112 3.44 -4.93 7.39
C ALA A 112 1.93 -4.86 7.14
N ASP A 113 1.30 -6.04 7.07
CA ASP A 113 -0.14 -6.17 6.88
C ASP A 113 -0.83 -6.34 8.23
N ILE A 114 -1.60 -5.32 8.60
CA ILE A 114 -2.32 -5.26 9.88
C ILE A 114 -3.82 -5.34 9.58
N ILE A 115 -4.52 -6.27 10.24
CA ILE A 115 -5.98 -6.46 10.12
C ILE A 115 -6.66 -6.03 11.42
#